data_AF-A0A1W9QK06-F1
#
_entry.id   AF-A0A1W9QK06-F1
#
_cell.length_a   1.000
_cell.length_b   1.000
_cell.length_c   1.000
_cell.angle_alpha   90.00
_cell.angle_beta   90.00
_cell.angle_gamma   90.00
#
_symmetry.space_group_name_H-M   'P 1'
#
loop_
_entity.id
_entity.type
_entity.pdbx_description
1 polymer ?
#
loop_
_entity_poly.entity_id
_entity_poly.type
_entity_poly.pdbx_seq_one_letter_code
_entity_poly.pdbx_strand_id
1 'polypeptide(L)'
;MPSPGKLRTKLGKLRLSKNRIKLGNILNSEVISDTILIKNTATVPMKISFGEHSDILQIYTLKDSLKPQEKGKIVITLDPTQGKKYGLLDERIPLTIEEGNRKRNYAITVSATILEDFSYLTEKERKKAPKIQFEGYVADVGVISKKESKTVEFYYKNIGKNDLIIRTIDVPMGVSVIAYDKVLKKNRKGTVKLEVKPKYFRAKLNFVVNVFSNDPNRSMVSLKIIGKMNRKENTKLKNSGEKVEKVSPLDAYKIINENFNDILILDIRSEKKYNDDHIKHAINLDFNAENFKDLLNAMDKNKILLIYDDEGVHGEKILKTIEDLEFKKVYYLAGGFHGWKKENLSLSGMRKNSLLGNKKAEKIIE
;
A
#
# COMPACT_ATOMS: atom_id res chain seq x y z
N MET A 1 -23.51 -0.79 -11.08
CA MET A 1 -23.25 -0.87 -9.63
C MET A 1 -23.20 -2.34 -9.21
N PRO A 2 -22.22 -2.81 -8.42
CA PRO A 2 -22.29 -4.18 -7.89
C PRO A 2 -23.46 -4.27 -6.90
N SER A 3 -24.37 -5.23 -7.13
CA SER A 3 -25.54 -5.46 -6.27
C SER A 3 -25.10 -5.79 -4.83
N PRO A 4 -25.64 -5.13 -3.79
CA PRO A 4 -25.31 -5.43 -2.40
C PRO A 4 -25.52 -6.93 -2.07
N GLY A 5 -24.58 -7.54 -1.35
CA GLY A 5 -24.72 -8.90 -0.80
C GLY A 5 -24.27 -10.07 -1.68
N LYS A 6 -23.96 -9.88 -2.98
CA LYS A 6 -23.46 -10.98 -3.83
C LYS A 6 -21.97 -11.25 -3.58
N LEU A 7 -21.61 -12.49 -3.24
CA LEU A 7 -20.22 -12.92 -3.00
C LEU A 7 -19.47 -13.10 -4.33
N ARG A 8 -19.01 -12.02 -4.96
CA ARG A 8 -18.40 -12.04 -6.31
C ARG A 8 -16.88 -12.14 -6.31
N THR A 9 -16.22 -11.71 -5.24
CA THR A 9 -14.76 -11.78 -5.14
C THR A 9 -14.31 -13.18 -4.71
N LYS A 10 -13.13 -13.61 -5.16
CA LYS A 10 -12.52 -14.90 -4.80
C LYS A 10 -11.12 -14.66 -4.24
N LEU A 11 -10.81 -15.29 -3.11
CA LEU A 11 -9.45 -15.47 -2.60
C LEU A 11 -9.27 -16.98 -2.39
N GLY A 12 -8.72 -17.66 -3.40
CA GLY A 12 -8.76 -19.12 -3.44
C GLY A 12 -10.20 -19.64 -3.42
N LYS A 13 -10.52 -20.53 -2.48
CA LYS A 13 -11.87 -21.07 -2.28
C LYS A 13 -12.74 -20.25 -1.30
N LEU A 14 -12.25 -19.10 -0.82
CA LEU A 14 -13.06 -18.15 -0.07
C LEU A 14 -13.78 -17.19 -1.03
N ARG A 15 -15.11 -17.12 -0.95
CA ARG A 15 -15.92 -16.13 -1.66
C ARG A 15 -16.17 -14.94 -0.74
N LEU A 16 -16.07 -13.72 -1.27
CA LEU A 16 -16.28 -12.49 -0.50
C LEU A 16 -17.25 -11.55 -1.21
N SER A 17 -18.00 -10.74 -0.45
CA SER A 17 -18.82 -9.66 -1.01
C SER A 17 -17.97 -8.53 -1.61
N LYS A 18 -16.81 -8.26 -0.99
CA LYS A 18 -15.81 -7.25 -1.38
C LYS A 18 -14.45 -7.66 -0.83
N ASN A 19 -13.37 -7.23 -1.47
CA ASN A 19 -11.99 -7.31 -0.94
C ASN A 19 -11.40 -5.92 -0.66
N ARG A 20 -12.16 -4.85 -0.91
CA ARG A 20 -11.85 -3.48 -0.51
C ARG A 20 -13.03 -2.90 0.25
N ILE A 21 -12.77 -2.39 1.44
CA ILE A 21 -13.69 -1.60 2.24
C ILE A 21 -13.36 -0.12 2.03
N LYS A 22 -14.39 0.68 1.76
CA LYS A 22 -14.32 2.12 1.65
C LYS A 22 -15.23 2.70 2.72
N LEU A 23 -14.65 3.14 3.83
CA LEU A 23 -15.39 3.73 4.96
C LEU A 23 -15.79 5.18 4.68
N GLY A 24 -15.21 5.79 3.64
CA GLY A 24 -15.51 7.17 3.26
C GLY A 24 -14.84 8.18 4.18
N ASN A 25 -15.48 9.33 4.35
CA ASN A 25 -15.04 10.35 5.29
C ASN A 25 -15.55 9.99 6.68
N ILE A 26 -14.65 9.98 7.65
CA ILE A 26 -14.96 9.72 9.05
C ILE A 26 -14.36 10.83 9.90
N LEU A 27 -14.98 11.17 11.01
CA LEU A 27 -14.39 12.09 11.97
C LEU A 27 -13.38 11.36 12.87
N ASN A 28 -12.36 12.06 13.35
CA ASN A 28 -11.36 11.52 14.26
C ASN A 28 -11.91 11.21 15.67
N SER A 29 -13.16 11.54 15.93
CA SER A 29 -13.94 11.20 17.13
C SER A 29 -14.91 10.03 16.89
N GLU A 30 -15.07 9.56 15.65
CA GLU A 30 -16.05 8.54 15.28
C GLU A 30 -15.41 7.17 15.16
N VAL A 31 -16.05 6.16 15.77
CA VAL A 31 -15.73 4.75 15.55
C VAL A 31 -16.71 4.21 14.52
N ILE A 32 -16.20 3.61 13.45
CA ILE A 32 -17.02 3.04 12.38
C ILE A 32 -16.69 1.57 12.15
N SER A 33 -17.71 0.76 11.88
CA SER A 33 -17.53 -0.64 11.51
C SER A 33 -18.18 -0.95 10.17
N ASP A 34 -17.55 -1.83 9.40
CA ASP A 34 -18.11 -2.42 8.19
C ASP A 34 -17.79 -3.93 8.18
N THR A 35 -18.47 -4.68 7.31
CA THR A 35 -18.36 -6.13 7.24
C THR A 35 -18.12 -6.61 5.82
N ILE A 36 -17.27 -7.63 5.69
CA ILE A 36 -17.16 -8.44 4.48
C ILE A 36 -17.93 -9.74 4.70
N LEU A 37 -18.95 -9.98 3.90
CA LEU A 37 -19.62 -11.29 3.89
C LEU A 37 -18.70 -12.28 3.20
N ILE A 38 -18.56 -13.47 3.79
CA ILE A 38 -17.68 -14.50 3.28
C ILE A 38 -18.39 -15.86 3.19
N LYS A 39 -17.91 -16.75 2.31
CA LYS A 39 -18.36 -18.15 2.22
C LYS A 39 -17.19 -19.07 1.88
N ASN A 40 -17.02 -20.13 2.68
CA ASN A 40 -16.10 -21.21 2.35
C ASN A 40 -16.70 -22.07 1.22
N THR A 41 -16.05 -22.13 0.05
CA THR A 41 -16.46 -23.01 -1.06
C THR A 41 -15.55 -24.23 -1.22
N ALA A 42 -14.62 -24.44 -0.30
CA ALA A 42 -13.87 -25.67 -0.19
C ALA A 42 -14.73 -26.82 0.33
N THR A 43 -14.22 -28.03 0.16
CA THR A 43 -14.77 -29.27 0.71
C THR A 43 -14.23 -29.58 2.11
N VAL A 44 -13.34 -28.73 2.64
CA VAL A 44 -12.72 -28.86 3.96
C VAL A 44 -12.98 -27.59 4.81
N PRO A 45 -12.87 -27.67 6.16
CA PRO A 45 -12.93 -26.49 7.02
C PRO A 45 -11.87 -25.45 6.67
N MET A 46 -12.20 -24.18 6.91
CA MET A 46 -11.35 -23.04 6.55
C MET A 46 -11.19 -22.09 7.72
N LYS A 47 -9.94 -21.80 8.10
CA LYS A 47 -9.58 -20.78 9.08
C LYS A 47 -9.00 -19.56 8.38
N ILE A 48 -9.31 -18.38 8.91
CA ILE A 48 -8.85 -17.09 8.39
C ILE A 48 -8.11 -16.37 9.52
N SER A 49 -6.92 -15.86 9.23
CA SER A 49 -6.15 -15.02 10.15
C SER A 49 -5.66 -13.76 9.44
N PHE A 50 -5.40 -12.71 10.20
CA PHE A 50 -4.97 -11.41 9.72
C PHE A 50 -3.53 -11.16 10.16
N GLY A 51 -2.71 -10.65 9.24
CA GLY A 51 -1.35 -10.22 9.56
C GLY A 51 -1.32 -8.85 10.23
N GLU A 52 -0.12 -8.29 10.37
CA GLU A 52 0.10 -6.96 10.95
C GLU A 52 -0.70 -5.88 10.20
N HIS A 53 -1.35 -5.02 10.97
CA HIS A 53 -2.14 -3.88 10.52
C HIS A 53 -2.07 -2.73 11.54
N SER A 54 -2.52 -1.53 11.16
CA SER A 54 -2.50 -0.36 12.05
C SER A 54 -3.29 -0.61 13.33
N ASP A 55 -2.76 -0.08 14.43
CA ASP A 55 -3.36 0.01 15.76
C ASP A 55 -4.79 0.56 15.82
N ILE A 56 -5.16 1.44 14.88
CA ILE A 56 -6.51 2.02 14.78
C ILE A 56 -7.52 1.08 14.08
N LEU A 57 -7.10 -0.09 13.61
CA LEU A 57 -7.97 -1.08 12.97
C LEU A 57 -8.11 -2.31 13.87
N GLN A 58 -9.35 -2.72 14.12
CA GLN A 58 -9.67 -4.02 14.72
C GLN A 58 -10.33 -4.90 13.68
N ILE A 59 -9.78 -6.09 13.48
CA ILE A 59 -10.23 -6.99 12.42
C ILE A 59 -10.29 -8.42 12.92
N TYR A 60 -11.45 -9.03 12.76
CA TYR A 60 -11.69 -10.39 13.22
C TYR A 60 -12.81 -11.07 12.42
N THR A 61 -12.84 -12.39 12.49
CA THR A 61 -13.98 -13.19 12.03
C THR A 61 -14.91 -13.49 13.20
N LEU A 62 -16.22 -13.55 12.95
CA LEU A 62 -17.19 -13.96 13.98
C LEU A 62 -17.09 -15.46 14.34
N LYS A 63 -16.35 -16.23 13.55
CA LYS A 63 -16.12 -17.66 13.73
C LYS A 63 -14.65 -17.96 13.47
N ASP A 64 -14.06 -18.81 14.29
CA ASP A 64 -12.66 -19.21 14.14
C ASP A 64 -12.44 -20.14 12.93
N SER A 65 -13.47 -20.87 12.52
CA SER A 65 -13.44 -21.77 11.37
C SER A 65 -14.79 -21.81 10.66
N LEU A 66 -14.76 -21.86 9.34
CA LEU A 66 -15.91 -22.03 8.46
C LEU A 66 -15.94 -23.44 7.90
N LYS A 67 -17.03 -24.18 8.17
CA LYS A 67 -17.32 -25.48 7.55
C LYS A 67 -17.50 -25.33 6.03
N PRO A 68 -17.41 -26.42 5.26
CA PRO A 68 -17.73 -26.41 3.83
C PRO A 68 -19.10 -25.77 3.55
N GLN A 69 -19.15 -24.88 2.55
CA GLN A 69 -20.35 -24.10 2.17
C GLN A 69 -20.86 -23.10 3.22
N GLU A 70 -20.24 -23.01 4.40
CA GLU A 70 -20.68 -22.11 5.45
C GLU A 70 -20.39 -20.65 5.11
N LYS A 71 -21.34 -19.78 5.46
CA LYS A 71 -21.18 -18.33 5.36
C LYS A 71 -20.68 -17.75 6.69
N GLY A 72 -19.90 -16.68 6.60
CA GLY A 72 -19.38 -15.94 7.74
C GLY A 72 -19.27 -14.45 7.46
N LYS A 73 -18.66 -13.75 8.41
CA LYS A 73 -18.40 -12.31 8.36
C LYS A 73 -16.98 -12.03 8.84
N ILE A 74 -16.28 -11.17 8.11
CA ILE A 74 -15.11 -10.45 8.64
C ILE A 74 -15.61 -9.08 9.07
N VAL A 75 -15.44 -8.74 10.34
CA VAL A 75 -15.76 -7.43 10.91
C VAL A 75 -14.50 -6.59 10.91
N ILE A 76 -14.61 -5.35 10.43
CA ILE A 76 -13.55 -4.36 10.43
C ILE A 76 -14.09 -3.15 11.18
N THR A 77 -13.41 -2.74 12.24
CA THR A 77 -13.69 -1.51 12.96
C THR A 77 -12.49 -0.59 12.83
N LEU A 78 -12.76 0.68 12.46
CA LEU A 78 -11.79 1.75 12.45
C LEU A 78 -12.09 2.67 13.64
N ASP A 79 -11.11 2.78 14.54
CA ASP A 79 -11.15 3.63 15.71
C ASP A 79 -9.97 4.64 15.66
N PRO A 80 -10.18 5.82 15.07
CA PRO A 80 -9.18 6.88 15.00
C PRO A 80 -9.04 7.67 16.31
N THR A 81 -9.87 7.40 17.33
CA THR A 81 -9.85 8.15 18.60
C THR A 81 -8.56 7.89 19.36
N GLN A 82 -8.01 6.68 19.20
CA GLN A 82 -6.70 6.28 19.67
C GLN A 82 -5.61 6.98 18.83
N GLY A 83 -4.88 7.90 19.43
CA GLY A 83 -3.73 8.57 18.81
C GLY A 83 -4.04 9.81 17.96
N LYS A 84 -5.30 10.28 17.91
CA LYS A 84 -5.72 11.50 17.19
C LYS A 84 -5.19 11.53 15.74
N LYS A 85 -5.35 10.42 15.01
CA LYS A 85 -4.89 10.36 13.61
C LYS A 85 -5.77 11.22 12.72
N TYR A 86 -5.15 11.81 11.70
CA TYR A 86 -5.79 12.54 10.61
C TYR A 86 -5.22 12.00 9.30
N GLY A 87 -5.92 12.23 8.21
CA GLY A 87 -5.38 11.92 6.89
C GLY A 87 -6.05 10.75 6.20
N LEU A 88 -5.40 10.25 5.16
CA LEU A 88 -5.83 9.14 4.35
C LEU A 88 -5.31 7.82 4.94
N LEU A 89 -6.23 6.88 5.09
CA LEU A 89 -5.93 5.48 5.29
C LEU A 89 -6.17 4.76 3.95
N ASP A 90 -5.17 4.06 3.44
CA ASP A 90 -5.30 3.07 2.36
C ASP A 90 -4.40 1.88 2.70
N GLU A 91 -4.89 1.05 3.62
CA GLU A 91 -4.10 -0.01 4.21
C GLU A 91 -4.41 -1.36 3.59
N ARG A 92 -3.34 -2.07 3.19
CA ARG A 92 -3.42 -3.43 2.64
C ARG A 92 -3.10 -4.45 3.73
N ILE A 93 -4.14 -5.13 4.18
CA ILE A 93 -4.14 -5.99 5.35
C ILE A 93 -3.86 -7.42 4.91
N PRO A 94 -2.72 -8.01 5.29
CA PRO A 94 -2.42 -9.39 4.97
C PRO A 94 -3.48 -10.31 5.59
N LEU A 95 -3.89 -11.31 4.82
CA LEU A 95 -4.87 -12.31 5.24
C LEU A 95 -4.35 -13.70 4.87
N THR A 96 -4.29 -14.61 5.83
CA THR A 96 -3.93 -16.01 5.60
C THR A 96 -5.18 -16.87 5.65
N ILE A 97 -5.33 -17.75 4.67
CA ILE A 97 -6.40 -18.76 4.61
C ILE A 97 -5.77 -20.13 4.79
N GLU A 98 -6.25 -20.87 5.77
CA GLU A 98 -5.87 -22.25 6.03
C GLU A 98 -7.02 -23.19 5.62
N GLU A 99 -6.78 -24.03 4.62
CA GLU A 99 -7.70 -25.03 4.07
C GLU A 99 -7.16 -26.44 4.37
N GLY A 100 -7.53 -27.03 5.51
CA GLY A 100 -6.87 -28.23 6.03
C GLY A 100 -5.37 -27.96 6.26
N ASN A 101 -4.50 -28.73 5.61
CA ASN A 101 -3.03 -28.56 5.75
C ASN A 101 -2.45 -27.49 4.80
N ARG A 102 -3.26 -26.87 3.94
CA ARG A 102 -2.78 -25.87 2.98
C ARG A 102 -2.96 -24.47 3.53
N LYS A 103 -1.91 -23.65 3.49
CA LYS A 103 -1.95 -22.23 3.85
C LYS A 103 -1.67 -21.35 2.64
N ARG A 104 -2.44 -20.28 2.46
CA ARG A 104 -2.26 -19.32 1.36
C ARG A 104 -2.45 -17.89 1.86
N ASN A 105 -1.58 -17.00 1.39
CA ASN A 105 -1.60 -15.59 1.76
C ASN A 105 -2.28 -14.75 0.68
N TYR A 106 -3.14 -13.84 1.13
CA TYR A 106 -3.88 -12.87 0.34
C TYR A 106 -3.84 -11.51 1.06
N ALA A 107 -4.65 -10.56 0.60
CA ALA A 107 -4.93 -9.36 1.36
C ALA A 107 -6.33 -8.83 1.07
N ILE A 108 -6.82 -8.02 2.00
CA ILE A 108 -7.94 -7.09 1.79
C ILE A 108 -7.43 -5.66 1.95
N THR A 109 -8.16 -4.69 1.44
CA THR A 109 -7.81 -3.27 1.58
C THR A 109 -8.87 -2.54 2.38
N VAL A 110 -8.46 -1.72 3.34
CA VAL A 110 -9.33 -0.79 4.07
C VAL A 110 -8.91 0.62 3.73
N SER A 111 -9.87 1.45 3.35
CA SER A 111 -9.62 2.84 3.00
C SER A 111 -10.62 3.80 3.65
N ALA A 112 -10.11 4.93 4.14
CA ALA A 112 -10.87 5.98 4.82
C ALA A 112 -10.18 7.34 4.69
N THR A 113 -10.93 8.42 4.91
CA THR A 113 -10.41 9.77 5.10
C THR A 113 -10.80 10.25 6.49
N ILE A 114 -9.81 10.46 7.36
CA ILE A 114 -10.00 10.83 8.76
C ILE A 114 -9.89 12.35 8.89
N LEU A 115 -11.02 13.00 9.18
CA LEU A 115 -11.16 14.45 9.29
C LEU A 115 -11.23 14.85 10.77
N GLU A 116 -10.83 16.08 11.10
CA GLU A 116 -11.03 16.61 12.45
C GLU A 116 -12.52 16.84 12.73
N ASP A 117 -12.98 16.37 13.89
CA ASP A 117 -14.27 16.71 14.45
C ASP A 117 -14.23 18.10 15.07
N PHE A 118 -15.07 19.01 14.57
CA PHE A 118 -15.20 20.37 15.09
C PHE A 118 -16.48 20.58 15.90
N SER A 119 -17.17 19.51 16.32
CA SER A 119 -18.36 19.54 17.17
C SER A 119 -18.12 20.29 18.49
N TYR A 120 -16.87 20.32 18.96
CA TYR A 120 -16.43 21.05 20.14
C TYR A 120 -16.47 22.59 20.00
N LEU A 121 -16.59 23.14 18.78
CA LEU A 121 -16.58 24.59 18.56
C LEU A 121 -17.99 25.19 18.68
N THR A 122 -18.15 26.17 19.59
CA THR A 122 -19.32 27.04 19.66
C THR A 122 -19.41 27.96 18.42
N GLU A 123 -20.58 28.54 18.15
CA GLU A 123 -20.74 29.51 17.05
C GLU A 123 -19.78 30.71 17.15
N LYS A 124 -19.54 31.19 18.38
CA LYS A 124 -18.62 32.31 18.64
C LYS A 124 -17.18 31.94 18.29
N GLU A 125 -16.77 30.70 18.59
CA GLU A 125 -15.45 30.17 18.24
C GLU A 125 -15.33 29.89 16.75
N ARG A 126 -16.37 29.37 16.11
CA ARG A 126 -16.44 29.19 14.65
C ARG A 126 -16.24 30.51 13.90
N LYS A 127 -16.78 31.63 14.40
CA LYS A 127 -16.54 32.98 13.86
C LYS A 127 -15.09 33.49 14.05
N LYS A 128 -14.29 32.84 14.89
CA LYS A 128 -12.86 33.12 15.11
C LYS A 128 -11.94 32.03 14.54
N ALA A 129 -12.50 30.97 13.95
CA ALA A 129 -11.73 29.86 13.42
C ALA A 129 -10.64 30.31 12.42
N PRO A 130 -9.55 29.53 12.31
CA PRO A 130 -8.59 29.73 11.24
C PRO A 130 -9.26 29.44 9.89
N LYS A 131 -8.70 30.01 8.82
CA LYS A 131 -9.16 29.75 7.46
C LYS A 131 -7.97 29.61 6.54
N ILE A 132 -7.82 28.44 5.91
CA ILE A 132 -6.74 28.19 4.97
C ILE A 132 -7.12 28.66 3.56
N GLN A 133 -6.26 29.46 2.94
CA GLN A 133 -6.43 29.90 1.57
C GLN A 133 -5.12 29.72 0.80
N PHE A 134 -5.10 28.78 -0.14
CA PHE A 134 -3.99 28.61 -1.07
C PHE A 134 -4.05 29.66 -2.19
N GLU A 135 -2.88 30.09 -2.66
CA GLU A 135 -2.73 31.00 -3.81
C GLU A 135 -2.90 30.24 -5.14
N GLY A 136 -2.61 28.95 -5.15
CA GLY A 136 -2.78 28.05 -6.30
C GLY A 136 -2.97 26.61 -5.84
N TYR A 137 -3.68 25.83 -6.66
CA TYR A 137 -4.06 24.44 -6.35
C TYR A 137 -3.44 23.42 -7.31
N VAL A 138 -2.78 23.89 -8.37
CA VAL A 138 -2.14 23.04 -9.38
C VAL A 138 -0.73 23.55 -9.64
N ALA A 139 0.25 22.65 -9.59
CA ALA A 139 1.60 22.88 -10.06
C ALA A 139 1.88 21.97 -11.26
N ASP A 140 2.44 22.51 -12.33
CA ASP A 140 2.92 21.73 -13.48
C ASP A 140 4.44 21.61 -13.41
N VAL A 141 4.95 20.39 -13.24
CA VAL A 141 6.39 20.11 -13.30
C VAL A 141 6.90 19.99 -14.72
N GLY A 142 6.03 20.14 -15.73
CA GLY A 142 6.33 20.02 -17.14
C GLY A 142 6.79 18.61 -17.50
N VAL A 143 7.81 18.54 -18.35
CA VAL A 143 8.47 17.28 -18.68
C VAL A 143 9.59 17.03 -17.68
N ILE A 144 9.65 15.80 -17.15
CA ILE A 144 10.65 15.36 -16.17
C ILE A 144 11.16 13.96 -16.52
N SER A 145 12.45 13.70 -16.30
CA SER A 145 13.09 12.39 -16.52
C SER A 145 13.01 11.48 -15.28
N LYS A 146 13.37 10.19 -15.40
CA LYS A 146 13.26 9.25 -14.25
C LYS A 146 14.28 9.53 -13.13
N LYS A 147 15.39 10.19 -13.47
CA LYS A 147 16.49 10.50 -12.54
C LYS A 147 16.42 11.93 -12.00
N GLU A 148 15.63 12.79 -12.64
CA GLU A 148 15.40 14.15 -12.17
C GLU A 148 14.50 14.15 -10.94
N SER A 149 14.71 15.17 -10.10
CA SER A 149 13.72 15.65 -9.17
C SER A 149 13.34 17.08 -9.51
N LYS A 150 12.09 17.45 -9.23
CA LYS A 150 11.63 18.84 -9.29
C LYS A 150 10.97 19.23 -7.99
N THR A 151 11.26 20.44 -7.55
CA THR A 151 10.63 21.03 -6.38
C THR A 151 9.42 21.84 -6.82
N VAL A 152 8.32 21.70 -6.08
CA VAL A 152 7.13 22.55 -6.23
C VAL A 152 6.77 23.16 -4.88
N GLU A 153 6.30 24.39 -4.90
CA GLU A 153 5.88 25.12 -3.70
C GLU A 153 4.43 25.56 -3.87
N PHE A 154 3.61 25.25 -2.87
CA PHE A 154 2.25 25.75 -2.76
C PHE A 154 2.19 26.73 -1.59
N TYR A 155 1.95 28.00 -1.90
CA TYR A 155 1.79 29.01 -0.86
C TYR A 155 0.35 29.11 -0.38
N TYR A 156 0.19 29.37 0.91
CA TYR A 156 -1.10 29.57 1.54
C TYR A 156 -1.05 30.64 2.62
N LYS A 157 -2.21 31.16 2.97
CA LYS A 157 -2.40 32.19 3.98
C LYS A 157 -3.47 31.76 4.98
N ASN A 158 -3.27 32.12 6.24
CA ASN A 158 -4.35 32.08 7.23
C ASN A 158 -5.18 33.37 7.11
N ILE A 159 -6.36 33.29 6.50
CA ILE A 159 -7.32 34.41 6.39
C ILE A 159 -8.35 34.43 7.54
N GLY A 160 -8.20 33.51 8.50
CA GLY A 160 -9.02 33.42 9.70
C GLY A 160 -8.53 34.32 10.83
N LYS A 161 -8.97 34.05 12.06
CA LYS A 161 -8.57 34.84 13.24
C LYS A 161 -7.60 34.09 14.15
N ASN A 162 -7.93 32.85 14.49
CA ASN A 162 -7.06 31.98 15.29
C ASN A 162 -5.94 31.39 14.44
N ASP A 163 -4.95 30.79 15.11
CA ASP A 163 -3.83 30.12 14.46
C ASP A 163 -4.30 28.93 13.62
N LEU A 164 -3.86 28.90 12.37
CA LEU A 164 -4.05 27.80 11.45
C LEU A 164 -2.95 26.77 11.73
N ILE A 165 -3.34 25.50 11.89
CA ILE A 165 -2.46 24.39 12.19
C ILE A 165 -2.64 23.33 11.11
N ILE A 166 -1.55 22.97 10.43
CA ILE A 166 -1.50 21.80 9.55
C ILE A 166 -1.38 20.55 10.43
N ARG A 167 -2.37 19.66 10.32
CA ARG A 167 -2.43 18.39 11.06
C ARG A 167 -1.51 17.34 10.43
N THR A 168 -1.66 17.13 9.12
CA THR A 168 -0.84 16.23 8.31
C THR A 168 -0.85 16.65 6.85
N ILE A 169 0.11 16.15 6.09
CA ILE A 169 0.18 16.28 4.63
C ILE A 169 0.40 14.89 4.07
N ASP A 170 -0.61 14.36 3.40
CA ASP A 170 -0.53 13.05 2.76
C ASP A 170 -0.08 13.20 1.32
N VAL A 171 1.01 12.51 0.99
CA VAL A 171 1.63 12.52 -0.33
C VAL A 171 1.54 11.12 -0.96
N PRO A 172 1.30 11.03 -2.28
CA PRO A 172 1.34 9.76 -2.98
C PRO A 172 2.80 9.33 -3.22
N MET A 173 2.98 8.06 -3.57
CA MET A 173 4.28 7.54 -4.02
C MET A 173 4.86 8.41 -5.15
N GLY A 174 6.13 8.81 -5.01
CA GLY A 174 6.83 9.67 -5.97
C GLY A 174 6.79 11.16 -5.62
N VAL A 175 6.12 11.53 -4.52
CA VAL A 175 6.17 12.88 -3.94
C VAL A 175 6.61 12.78 -2.48
N SER A 176 7.47 13.68 -2.04
CA SER A 176 7.88 13.83 -0.64
C SER A 176 7.68 15.26 -0.16
N VAL A 177 7.42 15.43 1.14
CA VAL A 177 7.37 16.75 1.78
C VAL A 177 8.78 17.15 2.17
N ILE A 178 9.26 18.28 1.66
CA ILE A 178 10.57 18.85 2.02
C ILE A 178 10.43 19.71 3.27
N ALA A 179 9.49 20.66 3.25
CA ALA A 179 9.27 21.61 4.33
C ALA A 179 7.85 22.17 4.27
N TYR A 180 7.32 22.56 5.43
CA TYR A 180 6.07 23.30 5.50
C TYR A 180 5.94 24.07 6.81
N ASP A 181 5.18 25.17 6.78
CA ASP A 181 4.90 25.97 7.97
C ASP A 181 3.75 25.36 8.79
N LYS A 182 4.06 24.58 9.82
CA LYS A 182 3.02 23.85 10.58
C LYS A 182 1.96 24.75 11.23
N VAL A 183 2.35 25.94 11.70
CA VAL A 183 1.47 26.89 12.41
C VAL A 183 1.57 28.27 11.77
N LEU A 184 0.43 28.83 11.33
CA LEU A 184 0.34 30.18 10.77
C LEU A 184 -0.56 31.07 11.62
N LYS A 185 0.03 32.14 12.13
CA LYS A 185 -0.74 33.26 12.70
C LYS A 185 -1.60 33.94 11.63
N LYS A 186 -2.63 34.65 12.08
CA LYS A 186 -3.51 35.45 11.21
C LYS A 186 -2.72 36.29 10.20
N ASN A 187 -3.19 36.28 8.96
CA ASN A 187 -2.64 37.03 7.82
C ASN A 187 -1.19 36.70 7.43
N ARG A 188 -0.54 35.72 8.06
CA ARG A 188 0.79 35.26 7.62
C ARG A 188 0.65 34.33 6.42
N LYS A 189 1.66 34.38 5.55
CA LYS A 189 1.85 33.48 4.42
C LYS A 189 2.78 32.36 4.87
N GLY A 190 2.51 31.15 4.40
CA GLY A 190 3.34 29.96 4.58
C GLY A 190 3.41 29.17 3.29
N THR A 191 4.18 28.08 3.32
CA THR A 191 4.46 27.24 2.17
C THR A 191 4.32 25.76 2.50
N VAL A 192 3.95 24.97 1.49
CA VAL A 192 4.16 23.52 1.43
C VAL A 192 5.13 23.28 0.28
N LYS A 193 6.37 22.90 0.62
CA LYS A 193 7.44 22.60 -0.33
C LYS A 193 7.54 21.09 -0.51
N LEU A 194 7.40 20.64 -1.75
CA LEU A 194 7.35 19.23 -2.11
C LEU A 194 8.44 18.90 -3.13
N GLU A 195 8.96 17.68 -3.05
CA GLU A 195 9.83 17.11 -4.07
C GLU A 195 9.07 16.09 -4.90
N VAL A 196 9.18 16.19 -6.22
CA VAL A 196 8.63 15.23 -7.16
C VAL A 196 9.77 14.41 -7.72
N LYS A 197 9.78 13.12 -7.37
CA LYS A 197 10.74 12.11 -7.84
C LYS A 197 9.96 11.02 -8.57
N PRO A 198 9.69 11.17 -9.87
CA PRO A 198 8.81 10.29 -10.60
C PRO A 198 9.54 9.04 -11.11
N LYS A 199 10.46 8.48 -10.31
CA LYS A 199 11.29 7.30 -10.61
C LYS A 199 10.44 6.13 -11.16
N TYR A 200 9.18 6.08 -10.74
CA TYR A 200 8.25 4.99 -11.03
C TYR A 200 7.26 5.28 -12.16
N PHE A 201 7.21 6.49 -12.69
CA PHE A 201 6.16 6.85 -13.64
C PHE A 201 6.66 6.68 -15.08
N ARG A 202 5.77 6.24 -15.97
CA ARG A 202 6.09 5.98 -17.40
C ARG A 202 5.39 6.93 -18.36
N ALA A 203 4.35 7.63 -17.92
CA ALA A 203 3.49 8.43 -18.79
C ALA A 203 3.13 9.78 -18.16
N LYS A 204 1.84 10.02 -17.92
CA LYS A 204 1.35 11.26 -17.31
C LYS A 204 1.55 11.23 -15.81
N LEU A 205 2.03 12.33 -15.26
CA LEU A 205 2.07 12.57 -13.82
C LEU A 205 0.77 13.25 -13.40
N ASN A 206 0.14 12.68 -12.37
CA ASN A 206 -1.08 13.22 -11.78
C ASN A 206 -1.11 12.83 -10.30
N PHE A 207 -0.40 13.61 -9.50
CA PHE A 207 -0.33 13.42 -8.06
C PHE A 207 -1.36 14.30 -7.37
N VAL A 208 -2.01 13.74 -6.35
CA VAL A 208 -2.90 14.48 -5.46
C VAL A 208 -2.29 14.45 -4.07
N VAL A 209 -1.96 15.62 -3.55
CA VAL A 209 -1.44 15.83 -2.21
C VAL A 209 -2.57 16.40 -1.36
N ASN A 210 -2.83 15.82 -0.19
CA ASN A 210 -3.93 16.26 0.67
C ASN A 210 -3.36 16.91 1.93
N VAL A 211 -3.68 18.18 2.12
CA VAL A 211 -3.27 18.98 3.27
C VAL A 211 -4.45 19.03 4.25
N PHE A 212 -4.23 18.51 5.46
CA PHE A 212 -5.24 18.51 6.51
C PHE A 212 -4.94 19.60 7.52
N SER A 213 -5.96 20.38 7.91
CA SER A 213 -5.80 21.50 8.83
C SER A 213 -6.96 21.63 9.81
N ASN A 214 -6.78 22.47 10.84
CA ASN A 214 -7.83 22.82 11.79
C ASN A 214 -8.82 23.89 11.27
N ASP A 215 -8.92 24.13 9.96
CA ASP A 215 -9.99 24.95 9.37
C ASP A 215 -11.32 24.15 9.38
N PRO A 216 -12.33 24.53 10.17
CA PRO A 216 -13.56 23.77 10.32
C PRO A 216 -14.44 23.74 9.06
N ASN A 217 -14.18 24.61 8.08
CA ASN A 217 -14.93 24.66 6.82
C ASN A 217 -14.16 24.01 5.66
N ARG A 218 -12.82 23.87 5.80
CA ARG A 218 -11.92 23.30 4.79
C ARG A 218 -10.81 22.49 5.45
N SER A 219 -11.22 21.48 6.20
CA SER A 219 -10.30 20.65 7.00
C SER A 219 -9.37 19.79 6.14
N MET A 220 -9.72 19.58 4.86
CA MET A 220 -8.86 18.95 3.86
C MET A 220 -8.85 19.80 2.58
N VAL A 221 -7.66 20.11 2.09
CA VAL A 221 -7.44 20.76 0.79
C VAL A 221 -6.57 19.86 -0.09
N SER A 222 -7.05 19.54 -1.29
CA SER A 222 -6.29 18.77 -2.27
C SER A 222 -5.51 19.70 -3.21
N LEU A 223 -4.22 19.44 -3.34
CA LEU A 223 -3.30 20.09 -4.26
C LEU A 223 -2.90 19.09 -5.35
N LYS A 224 -2.83 19.55 -6.60
CA LYS A 224 -2.53 18.69 -7.74
C LYS A 224 -1.14 19.01 -8.29
N ILE A 225 -0.34 17.98 -8.51
CA ILE A 225 0.90 18.11 -9.26
C ILE A 225 0.75 17.33 -10.57
N ILE A 226 0.85 18.04 -11.68
CA ILE A 226 0.74 17.46 -13.02
C ILE A 226 2.08 17.55 -13.74
N GLY A 227 2.24 16.72 -14.77
CA GLY A 227 3.40 16.73 -15.63
C GLY A 227 3.40 15.54 -16.57
N LYS A 228 4.52 15.34 -17.26
CA LYS A 228 4.71 14.22 -18.19
C LYS A 228 6.13 13.68 -18.05
N MET A 229 6.29 12.37 -18.21
CA MET A 229 7.61 11.76 -18.31
C MET A 229 8.25 12.04 -19.68
N ASN A 230 9.56 12.29 -19.71
CA ASN A 230 10.32 12.40 -20.95
C ASN A 230 10.33 11.06 -21.71
N ARG A 231 9.63 11.02 -22.85
CA ARG A 231 9.50 9.79 -23.66
C ARG A 231 10.81 9.31 -24.29
N LYS A 232 11.82 10.18 -24.47
CA LYS A 232 13.12 9.80 -25.06
C LYS A 232 13.96 8.88 -24.16
N GLU A 233 13.66 8.82 -22.86
CA GLU A 233 14.23 7.80 -21.95
C GLU A 233 13.42 6.50 -21.91
N ASN A 234 12.14 6.53 -22.30
CA ASN A 234 11.31 5.33 -22.39
C ASN A 234 11.65 4.46 -23.60
N THR A 235 12.38 4.99 -24.59
CA THR A 235 12.82 4.26 -25.80
C THR A 235 14.02 3.32 -25.57
N LYS A 236 14.57 3.22 -24.35
CA LYS A 236 15.55 2.17 -23.99
C LYS A 236 14.95 0.90 -23.36
N LEU A 237 13.64 0.84 -23.21
CA LEU A 237 12.93 -0.45 -23.12
C LEU A 237 12.29 -0.67 -24.48
N LYS A 238 13.03 -1.36 -25.35
CA LYS A 238 12.55 -1.78 -26.66
C LYS A 238 11.22 -2.51 -26.49
N ASN A 239 10.29 -2.25 -27.41
CA ASN A 239 9.34 -3.27 -27.83
C ASN A 239 10.13 -4.54 -28.16
N SER A 240 9.98 -5.59 -27.36
CA SER A 240 10.23 -6.94 -27.84
C SER A 240 9.04 -7.78 -27.40
N GLY A 241 8.48 -8.56 -28.33
CA GLY A 241 7.52 -9.61 -28.03
C GLY A 241 8.16 -10.77 -27.27
N GLU A 242 9.13 -10.49 -26.38
CA GLU A 242 9.83 -11.50 -25.59
C GLU A 242 8.98 -11.89 -24.39
N LYS A 243 8.78 -13.20 -24.25
CA LYS A 243 8.06 -13.85 -23.16
C LYS A 243 8.75 -13.65 -21.81
N VAL A 244 10.03 -13.26 -21.83
CA VAL A 244 10.93 -13.07 -20.68
C VAL A 244 11.51 -11.65 -20.70
N GLU A 245 11.54 -10.97 -19.55
CA GLU A 245 12.08 -9.61 -19.44
C GLU A 245 12.81 -9.37 -18.10
N LYS A 246 14.02 -8.80 -18.15
CA LYS A 246 14.76 -8.39 -16.94
C LYS A 246 14.29 -7.01 -16.48
N VAL A 247 13.84 -6.88 -15.23
CA VAL A 247 13.20 -5.66 -14.68
C VAL A 247 13.91 -5.17 -13.41
N SER A 248 13.95 -3.86 -13.21
CA SER A 248 14.47 -3.27 -11.97
C SER A 248 13.59 -3.60 -10.76
N PRO A 249 14.08 -3.49 -9.50
CA PRO A 249 13.26 -3.69 -8.29
C PRO A 249 11.96 -2.89 -8.27
N LEU A 250 12.01 -1.72 -8.88
CA LEU A 250 10.94 -0.74 -8.84
C LEU A 250 9.92 -0.96 -9.95
N ASP A 251 10.37 -1.41 -11.12
CA ASP A 251 9.47 -1.88 -12.16
C ASP A 251 8.78 -3.17 -11.72
N ALA A 252 9.50 -4.07 -11.06
CA ALA A 252 8.93 -5.25 -10.43
C ALA A 252 7.86 -4.87 -9.38
N TYR A 253 8.13 -3.89 -8.51
CA TYR A 253 7.13 -3.40 -7.53
C TYR A 253 5.85 -2.89 -8.21
N LYS A 254 5.96 -2.16 -9.33
CA LYS A 254 4.79 -1.73 -10.11
C LYS A 254 4.04 -2.89 -10.74
N ILE A 255 4.76 -3.80 -11.39
CA ILE A 255 4.17 -4.98 -12.01
C ILE A 255 3.41 -5.78 -10.94
N ILE A 256 3.98 -5.94 -9.75
CA ILE A 256 3.32 -6.58 -8.60
C ILE A 256 2.04 -5.84 -8.22
N ASN A 257 2.07 -4.51 -8.12
CA ASN A 257 0.89 -3.75 -7.70
C ASN A 257 -0.22 -3.71 -8.75
N GLU A 258 0.13 -3.58 -10.03
CA GLU A 258 -0.81 -3.54 -11.16
C GLU A 258 -1.43 -4.92 -11.43
N ASN A 259 -0.67 -5.98 -11.20
CA ASN A 259 -1.07 -7.36 -11.53
C ASN A 259 -1.18 -8.25 -10.30
N PHE A 260 -1.41 -7.69 -9.10
CA PHE A 260 -1.27 -8.41 -7.83
C PHE A 260 -2.01 -9.76 -7.77
N ASN A 261 -3.19 -9.85 -8.39
CA ASN A 261 -3.98 -11.10 -8.40
C ASN A 261 -3.56 -12.10 -9.49
N ASP A 262 -2.81 -11.64 -10.48
CA ASP A 262 -2.39 -12.38 -11.68
C ASP A 262 -0.86 -12.58 -11.75
N ILE A 263 -0.14 -12.31 -10.65
CA ILE A 263 1.32 -12.47 -10.53
C ILE A 263 1.71 -13.52 -9.49
N LEU A 264 2.75 -14.28 -9.80
CA LEU A 264 3.50 -15.14 -8.90
C LEU A 264 4.88 -14.50 -8.67
N ILE A 265 5.27 -14.33 -7.41
CA ILE A 265 6.58 -13.80 -7.03
C ILE A 265 7.37 -14.98 -6.45
N LEU A 266 8.48 -15.37 -7.07
CA LEU A 266 9.32 -16.48 -6.61
C LEU A 266 10.63 -15.96 -6.04
N ASP A 267 10.86 -16.29 -4.78
CA ASP A 267 12.15 -16.16 -4.11
C ASP A 267 12.90 -17.48 -4.26
N ILE A 268 13.92 -17.49 -5.11
CA ILE A 268 14.68 -18.72 -5.37
C ILE A 268 15.95 -18.84 -4.53
N ARG A 269 16.10 -18.00 -3.51
CA ARG A 269 17.15 -18.12 -2.50
C ARG A 269 16.87 -19.30 -1.58
N SER A 270 17.83 -19.62 -0.73
CA SER A 270 17.64 -20.68 0.26
C SER A 270 16.53 -20.37 1.25
N GLU A 271 15.87 -21.42 1.76
CA GLU A 271 14.78 -21.31 2.73
C GLU A 271 15.17 -20.46 3.95
N LYS A 272 16.41 -20.64 4.44
CA LYS A 272 16.96 -19.83 5.54
C LYS A 272 16.90 -18.33 5.25
N LYS A 273 17.34 -17.91 4.05
CA LYS A 273 17.36 -16.50 3.66
C LYS A 273 15.95 -15.93 3.47
N TYR A 274 15.07 -16.70 2.85
CA TYR A 274 13.67 -16.33 2.71
C TYR A 274 13.01 -16.12 4.08
N ASN A 275 13.27 -17.01 5.04
CA ASN A 275 12.71 -16.92 6.38
C ASN A 275 13.23 -15.71 7.18
N ASP A 276 14.45 -15.26 6.92
CA ASP A 276 15.01 -14.06 7.56
C ASP A 276 14.38 -12.77 7.00
N ASP A 277 14.27 -12.64 5.68
CA ASP A 277 13.52 -11.58 5.02
C ASP A 277 13.26 -11.91 3.54
N HIS A 278 12.17 -11.43 2.97
CA HIS A 278 11.84 -11.64 1.55
C HIS A 278 10.92 -10.53 1.01
N ILE A 279 10.78 -10.46 -0.32
CA ILE A 279 9.82 -9.57 -0.97
C ILE A 279 8.42 -9.97 -0.52
N LYS A 280 7.62 -9.01 -0.07
CA LYS A 280 6.26 -9.28 0.42
C LYS A 280 5.46 -10.07 -0.62
N HIS A 281 4.86 -11.18 -0.19
CA HIS A 281 4.08 -12.14 -1.00
C HIS A 281 4.89 -13.06 -1.93
N ALA A 282 6.21 -13.10 -1.81
CA ALA A 282 7.02 -14.11 -2.49
C ALA A 282 6.72 -15.53 -1.97
N ILE A 283 6.88 -16.52 -2.83
CA ILE A 283 6.89 -17.94 -2.50
C ILE A 283 8.33 -18.41 -2.60
N ASN A 284 8.84 -19.08 -1.56
CA ASN A 284 10.17 -19.66 -1.63
C ASN A 284 10.16 -20.92 -2.50
N LEU A 285 11.12 -20.98 -3.42
CA LEU A 285 11.41 -22.17 -4.21
C LEU A 285 12.93 -22.23 -4.39
N ASP A 286 13.64 -22.81 -3.42
CA ASP A 286 15.11 -22.87 -3.41
C ASP A 286 15.64 -23.49 -4.72
N PHE A 287 16.43 -22.71 -5.46
CA PHE A 287 16.99 -23.12 -6.75
C PHE A 287 17.87 -24.38 -6.65
N ASN A 288 18.45 -24.65 -5.47
CA ASN A 288 19.33 -25.79 -5.26
C ASN A 288 18.59 -27.05 -4.79
N ALA A 289 17.27 -26.97 -4.55
CA ALA A 289 16.49 -28.14 -4.16
C ALA A 289 16.32 -29.11 -5.34
N GLU A 290 16.43 -30.41 -5.07
CA GLU A 290 16.30 -31.47 -6.10
C GLU A 290 14.94 -31.43 -6.83
N ASN A 291 13.88 -31.01 -6.14
CA ASN A 291 12.52 -30.90 -6.65
C ASN A 291 12.17 -29.52 -7.27
N PHE A 292 13.16 -28.63 -7.46
CA PHE A 292 12.94 -27.27 -7.98
C PHE A 292 12.13 -27.27 -9.30
N LYS A 293 12.55 -28.12 -10.26
CA LYS A 293 11.91 -28.21 -11.58
C LYS A 293 10.47 -28.70 -11.50
N ASP A 294 10.21 -29.72 -10.70
CA ASP A 294 8.86 -30.31 -10.56
C ASP A 294 7.88 -29.32 -9.94
N LEU A 295 8.33 -28.60 -8.90
CA LEU A 295 7.52 -27.58 -8.24
C LEU A 295 7.26 -26.38 -9.16
N LEU A 296 8.26 -25.95 -9.95
CA LEU A 296 8.09 -24.89 -10.94
C LEU A 296 7.14 -25.31 -12.07
N ASN A 297 7.18 -26.58 -12.49
CA ASN A 297 6.27 -27.18 -13.47
C ASN A 297 4.82 -27.21 -13.03
N ALA A 298 4.58 -27.50 -11.74
CA ALA A 298 3.24 -27.54 -11.16
C ALA A 298 2.57 -26.16 -10.99
N MET A 299 3.29 -25.06 -11.25
CA MET A 299 2.74 -23.70 -11.10
C MET A 299 1.80 -23.30 -12.25
N ASP A 300 0.89 -22.37 -11.94
CA ASP A 300 -0.09 -21.84 -12.90
C ASP A 300 0.57 -20.99 -13.99
N LYS A 301 0.70 -21.57 -15.18
CA LYS A 301 1.37 -20.96 -16.34
C LYS A 301 0.62 -19.75 -16.91
N ASN A 302 -0.66 -19.57 -16.55
CA ASN A 302 -1.44 -18.41 -17.01
C ASN A 302 -1.14 -17.13 -16.22
N LYS A 303 -0.36 -17.22 -15.14
CA LYS A 303 0.04 -16.06 -14.35
C LYS A 303 1.33 -15.44 -14.87
N ILE A 304 1.47 -14.15 -14.59
CA ILE A 304 2.75 -13.44 -14.70
C ILE A 304 3.69 -14.03 -13.65
N LEU A 305 4.92 -14.33 -14.02
CA LEU A 305 5.93 -14.85 -13.12
C LEU A 305 7.00 -13.77 -12.89
N LEU A 306 7.29 -13.43 -11.65
CA LEU A 306 8.41 -12.57 -11.26
C LEU A 306 9.36 -13.40 -10.39
N ILE A 307 10.64 -13.42 -10.74
CA ILE A 307 11.65 -14.26 -10.08
C ILE A 307 12.81 -13.40 -9.60
N TYR A 308 13.33 -13.73 -8.43
CA TYR A 308 14.55 -13.11 -7.92
C TYR A 308 15.37 -14.08 -7.08
N ASP A 309 16.68 -13.85 -7.08
CA ASP A 309 17.68 -14.43 -6.19
C ASP A 309 18.30 -13.34 -5.31
N ASP A 310 19.48 -13.57 -4.74
CA ASP A 310 20.18 -12.57 -3.94
C ASP A 310 20.58 -11.32 -4.74
N GLU A 311 21.24 -11.48 -5.89
CA GLU A 311 21.98 -10.38 -6.56
C GLU A 311 21.54 -10.10 -8.01
N GLY A 312 20.60 -10.87 -8.55
CA GLY A 312 20.14 -10.77 -9.94
C GLY A 312 21.11 -11.41 -10.93
N VAL A 313 21.86 -12.44 -10.51
CA VAL A 313 22.97 -13.06 -11.25
C VAL A 313 22.65 -14.45 -11.81
N HIS A 314 21.71 -15.19 -11.21
CA HIS A 314 21.31 -16.51 -11.70
C HIS A 314 20.28 -16.46 -12.84
N GLY A 315 19.94 -15.26 -13.30
CA GLY A 315 18.92 -15.01 -14.33
C GLY A 315 19.11 -15.89 -15.55
N GLU A 316 20.29 -15.89 -16.18
CA GLU A 316 20.50 -16.63 -17.43
C GLU A 316 20.30 -18.15 -17.30
N LYS A 317 20.65 -18.75 -16.15
CA LYS A 317 20.49 -20.18 -15.89
C LYS A 317 19.03 -20.56 -15.62
N ILE A 318 18.30 -19.67 -14.94
CA ILE A 318 16.87 -19.82 -14.66
C ILE A 318 16.06 -19.59 -15.91
N LEU A 319 16.42 -18.60 -16.72
CA LEU A 319 15.74 -18.30 -17.98
C LEU A 319 15.81 -19.48 -18.95
N LYS A 320 16.97 -20.14 -19.08
CA LYS A 320 17.08 -21.42 -19.82
C LYS A 320 16.17 -22.53 -19.29
N THR A 321 15.92 -22.56 -17.99
CA THR A 321 15.03 -23.57 -17.36
C THR A 321 13.55 -23.21 -17.54
N ILE A 322 13.23 -21.94 -17.82
CA ILE A 322 11.86 -21.40 -17.88
C ILE A 322 11.41 -21.14 -19.31
N GLU A 323 12.31 -20.99 -20.27
CA GLU A 323 11.96 -20.86 -21.70
C GLU A 323 11.10 -22.04 -22.18
N ASP A 324 11.39 -23.25 -21.71
CA ASP A 324 10.61 -24.46 -21.98
C ASP A 324 9.25 -24.50 -21.24
N LEU A 325 9.06 -23.62 -20.25
CA LEU A 325 7.88 -23.58 -19.40
C LEU A 325 6.99 -22.42 -19.85
N GLU A 326 5.83 -22.75 -20.43
CA GLU A 326 5.02 -21.80 -21.20
C GLU A 326 4.28 -20.71 -20.39
N PHE A 327 4.93 -20.05 -19.43
CA PHE A 327 4.35 -18.95 -18.66
C PHE A 327 3.92 -17.77 -19.54
N LYS A 328 2.77 -17.17 -19.21
CA LYS A 328 2.18 -16.01 -19.91
C LYS A 328 3.17 -14.85 -20.10
N LYS A 329 3.94 -14.53 -19.06
CA LYS A 329 5.00 -13.51 -19.07
C LYS A 329 5.93 -13.76 -17.89
N VAL A 330 7.23 -13.66 -18.09
CA VAL A 330 8.25 -13.87 -17.06
C VAL A 330 9.06 -12.59 -16.88
N TYR A 331 9.27 -12.21 -15.63
CA TYR A 331 10.08 -11.09 -15.20
C TYR A 331 11.20 -11.59 -14.28
N TYR A 332 12.42 -11.12 -14.54
CA TYR A 332 13.56 -11.42 -13.68
C TYR A 332 14.08 -10.16 -13.00
N LEU A 333 14.23 -10.20 -11.67
CA LEU A 333 14.60 -9.03 -10.86
C LEU A 333 16.10 -8.69 -11.00
N ALA A 334 16.40 -7.61 -11.69
CA ALA A 334 17.74 -7.05 -11.75
C ALA A 334 18.21 -6.60 -10.36
N GLY A 335 19.44 -6.97 -9.98
CA GLY A 335 19.99 -6.68 -8.66
C GLY A 335 19.42 -7.56 -7.54
N GLY A 336 18.50 -8.48 -7.86
CA GLY A 336 17.91 -9.43 -6.92
C GLY A 336 17.30 -8.77 -5.69
N PHE A 337 17.30 -9.53 -4.60
CA PHE A 337 16.78 -9.10 -3.32
C PHE A 337 17.58 -7.94 -2.70
N HIS A 338 18.91 -7.88 -2.92
CA HIS A 338 19.73 -6.75 -2.46
C HIS A 338 19.30 -5.44 -3.12
N GLY A 339 19.03 -5.46 -4.42
CA GLY A 339 18.48 -4.33 -5.16
C GLY A 339 17.14 -3.90 -4.60
N TRP A 340 16.27 -4.85 -4.25
CA TRP A 340 14.98 -4.57 -3.61
C TRP A 340 15.12 -3.87 -2.25
N LYS A 341 16.04 -4.34 -1.41
CA LYS A 341 16.30 -3.73 -0.09
C LYS A 341 16.85 -2.31 -0.19
N LYS A 342 17.77 -2.06 -1.13
CA LYS A 342 18.32 -0.71 -1.39
C LYS A 342 17.26 0.32 -1.75
N GLU A 343 16.12 -0.11 -2.28
CA GLU A 343 15.00 0.74 -2.66
C GLU A 343 13.97 0.95 -1.52
N ASN A 344 14.21 0.41 -0.33
CA ASN A 344 13.32 0.48 0.84
C ASN A 344 11.87 0.02 0.54
N LEU A 345 11.73 -0.97 -0.36
CA LEU A 345 10.44 -1.53 -0.74
C LEU A 345 9.93 -2.55 0.27
N SER A 346 8.62 -2.81 0.28
CA SER A 346 7.96 -3.66 1.27
C SER A 346 8.58 -5.07 1.36
N LEU A 347 8.89 -5.49 2.60
CA LEU A 347 9.45 -6.79 2.95
C LEU A 347 8.48 -7.60 3.83
N SER A 348 8.79 -8.88 4.03
CA SER A 348 8.20 -9.77 5.04
C SER A 348 9.32 -10.56 5.72
N GLY A 349 9.10 -11.06 6.95
CA GLY A 349 10.06 -11.92 7.65
C GLY A 349 10.99 -11.26 8.69
N MET A 350 10.97 -9.93 8.87
CA MET A 350 11.90 -9.27 9.82
C MET A 350 11.80 -9.86 11.24
N ARG A 351 12.90 -10.47 11.71
CA ARG A 351 13.07 -10.75 13.15
C ARG A 351 13.08 -9.41 13.90
N LYS A 352 12.14 -9.23 14.83
CA LYS A 352 12.13 -8.12 15.79
C LYS A 352 13.47 -8.11 16.55
N ASN A 353 14.36 -7.19 16.23
CA ASN A 353 15.46 -6.79 17.10
C ASN A 353 15.87 -5.33 16.80
N SER A 354 15.10 -4.38 17.37
CA SER A 354 15.61 -3.15 17.99
C SER A 354 14.44 -2.29 18.51
N LEU A 355 13.68 -2.82 19.48
CA LEU A 355 12.99 -1.99 20.48
C LEU A 355 13.76 -2.19 21.79
N LEU A 356 14.93 -1.55 21.88
CA LEU A 356 15.64 -1.37 23.14
C LEU A 356 15.67 0.13 23.41
N GLY A 357 14.90 0.55 24.41
CA GLY A 357 14.95 1.93 24.92
C GLY A 357 13.61 2.50 25.38
N ASN A 358 12.93 1.84 26.32
CA ASN A 358 12.46 2.44 27.58
C ASN A 358 11.39 1.56 28.25
N LYS A 359 11.86 0.69 29.14
CA LYS A 359 11.05 0.12 30.22
C LYS A 359 10.72 1.24 31.20
N LYS A 360 9.47 1.70 31.23
CA LYS A 360 8.79 2.28 32.41
C LYS A 360 7.36 2.69 32.02
N ALA A 361 6.41 1.75 32.12
CA ALA A 361 4.98 2.01 32.36
C ALA A 361 4.21 0.68 32.40
N GLU A 362 4.57 -0.22 33.32
CA GLU A 362 3.70 -1.33 33.73
C GLU A 362 3.67 -1.36 35.26
N LYS A 363 2.75 -0.58 35.82
CA LYS A 363 2.14 -0.82 37.13
C LYS A 363 0.97 0.15 37.24
N ILE A 364 -0.24 -0.37 37.15
CA ILE A 364 -1.46 0.05 37.87
C ILE A 364 -2.62 -0.81 37.31
N ILE A 365 -3.48 -1.27 38.23
CA ILE A 365 -4.69 -2.10 38.11
C ILE A 365 -4.47 -3.60 38.41
N GLU A 366 -4.42 -3.91 39.71
CA GLU A 366 -5.48 -4.73 40.32
C GLU A 366 -6.68 -3.82 40.62
#